data_AF-A0A7W1N4U3-F1
#
_entry.id   AF-A0A7W1N4U3-F1
#
_cell.length_a   1.000
_cell.length_b   1.000
_cell.length_c   1.000
_cell.angle_alpha   90.00
_cell.angle_beta   90.00
_cell.angle_gamma   90.00
#
_symmetry.space_group_name_H-M   'P 1'
#
loop_
_entity.id
_entity.type
_entity.pdbx_description
1 polymer ?
#
loop_
_entity_poly.entity_id
_entity_poly.type
_entity_poly.pdbx_seq_one_letter_code
_entity_poly.pdbx_strand_id
1 'polypeptide(L)'
;ASGLDGWRGGGLARLRAAFAPFDSVGVPYAQPGLGARIPSRLQSIEELPLAIGFLVATGGDFAETVLGGVNYGRDSDSIASMGGALAAALGGRDALRADWVEQVGTASRYDLEEPGRVMTDIAVEILGRDSERHARRLEAMGALTAPEQIHA
;
A
#
# COMPACT_ATOMS: atom_id res chain seq x y z
N ALA A 1 -8.11 -19.74 -1.20
CA ALA A 1 -7.02 -19.11 -1.96
C ALA A 1 -7.45 -19.05 -3.42
N SER A 2 -7.56 -17.87 -4.01
CA SER A 2 -7.88 -17.73 -5.43
C SER A 2 -6.86 -18.50 -6.27
N GLY A 3 -7.29 -19.22 -7.30
CA GLY A 3 -6.40 -19.92 -8.25
C GLY A 3 -5.66 -18.98 -9.20
N LEU A 4 -5.28 -17.80 -8.71
CA LEU A 4 -4.48 -16.81 -9.42
C LEU A 4 -3.03 -17.03 -9.03
N ASP A 5 -2.24 -17.52 -9.99
CA ASP A 5 -0.80 -17.74 -9.87
C ASP A 5 -0.08 -16.70 -10.74
N GLY A 6 0.04 -15.49 -10.20
CA GLY A 6 0.58 -14.31 -10.88
C GLY A 6 -0.38 -13.61 -11.84
N TRP A 7 0.21 -12.72 -12.64
CA TRP A 7 -0.50 -11.84 -13.58
C TRP A 7 -0.40 -12.30 -15.05
N ARG A 8 0.58 -13.15 -15.37
CA ARG A 8 0.73 -13.75 -16.71
C ARG A 8 -0.32 -14.83 -16.96
N GLY A 9 -0.37 -15.39 -18.18
CA GLY A 9 -1.25 -16.52 -18.49
C GLY A 9 -2.75 -16.25 -18.33
N GLY A 10 -3.18 -14.98 -18.43
CA GLY A 10 -4.57 -14.56 -18.22
C GLY A 10 -4.88 -14.00 -16.83
N GLY A 11 -3.90 -13.91 -15.93
CA GLY A 11 -4.06 -13.28 -14.61
C GLY A 11 -4.55 -11.83 -14.69
N LEU A 12 -4.01 -11.03 -15.61
CA LEU A 12 -4.49 -9.66 -15.88
C LEU A 12 -5.99 -9.59 -16.18
N ALA A 13 -6.46 -10.45 -17.09
CA ALA A 13 -7.87 -10.48 -17.48
C ALA A 13 -8.78 -10.88 -16.31
N ARG A 14 -8.32 -11.82 -15.47
CA ARG A 14 -9.04 -12.22 -14.25
C ARG A 14 -9.11 -11.10 -13.21
N LEU A 15 -8.01 -10.38 -12.99
CA LEU A 15 -7.99 -9.23 -12.08
C LEU A 15 -8.91 -8.11 -12.58
N ARG A 16 -8.87 -7.81 -13.89
CA ARG A 16 -9.79 -6.83 -14.51
C ARG A 16 -11.25 -7.26 -14.38
N ALA A 17 -11.56 -8.53 -14.64
CA ALA A 17 -12.92 -9.06 -14.51
C ALA A 17 -13.42 -9.00 -13.06
N ALA A 18 -12.54 -9.25 -12.08
CA ALA A 18 -12.88 -9.13 -10.67
C ALA A 18 -13.18 -7.68 -10.25
N PHE A 19 -12.46 -6.70 -10.80
CA PHE A 19 -12.68 -5.29 -10.50
C PHE A 19 -13.85 -4.66 -11.30
N ALA A 20 -14.20 -5.21 -12.46
CA ALA A 20 -15.19 -4.62 -13.37
C ALA A 20 -16.53 -4.18 -12.72
N PRO A 21 -17.12 -4.89 -11.74
CA PRO A 21 -18.34 -4.44 -11.06
C PRO A 21 -18.19 -3.15 -10.25
N PHE A 22 -16.96 -2.76 -9.92
CA PHE A 22 -16.62 -1.60 -9.11
C PHE A 22 -16.00 -0.45 -9.92
N ASP A 23 -15.77 -0.66 -11.22
CA ASP A 23 -15.12 0.32 -12.09
C ASP A 23 -16.07 1.49 -12.41
N SER A 24 -15.81 2.64 -11.77
CA SER A 24 -16.56 3.87 -11.99
C SER A 24 -16.18 4.61 -13.27
N VAL A 25 -14.97 4.37 -13.80
CA VAL A 25 -14.48 4.95 -15.05
C VAL A 25 -15.05 4.20 -16.25
N GLY A 26 -15.25 2.90 -16.13
CA GLY A 26 -15.82 2.04 -17.16
C GLY A 26 -14.85 1.67 -18.30
N VAL A 27 -15.39 0.93 -19.28
CA VAL A 27 -14.62 0.41 -20.43
C VAL A 27 -14.26 1.52 -21.43
N PRO A 28 -15.17 2.41 -21.85
CA PRO A 28 -14.82 3.53 -22.71
C PRO A 28 -14.17 4.62 -21.86
N TYR A 29 -12.84 4.62 -21.78
CA TYR A 29 -12.08 5.56 -20.95
C TYR A 29 -12.40 7.04 -21.25
N ALA A 30 -12.77 7.35 -22.49
CA ALA A 30 -13.15 8.69 -22.94
C ALA A 30 -14.55 9.14 -22.49
N GLN A 31 -15.38 8.22 -21.97
CA GLN A 31 -16.76 8.51 -21.53
C GLN A 31 -16.96 7.96 -20.11
N PRO A 32 -16.29 8.55 -19.12
CA PRO A 32 -16.31 8.02 -17.76
C PRO A 32 -17.70 8.22 -17.11
N GLY A 33 -18.05 7.34 -16.17
CA GLY A 33 -19.30 7.45 -15.41
C GLY A 33 -19.36 8.72 -14.55
N LEU A 34 -20.56 9.10 -14.13
CA LEU A 34 -20.79 10.36 -13.36
C LEU A 34 -20.02 10.43 -12.04
N GLY A 35 -19.67 9.28 -11.44
CA GLY A 35 -18.88 9.20 -10.21
C GLY A 35 -17.37 9.11 -10.45
N ALA A 36 -16.92 9.03 -11.70
CA ALA A 36 -15.50 8.98 -12.02
C ALA A 36 -14.84 10.33 -11.76
N ARG A 37 -13.59 10.30 -11.28
CA ARG A 37 -12.76 11.49 -11.04
C ARG A 37 -13.32 12.46 -9.98
N ILE A 38 -14.25 12.00 -9.14
CA ILE A 38 -14.77 12.74 -7.98
C ILE A 38 -14.47 11.90 -6.72
N PRO A 39 -14.08 12.51 -5.59
CA PRO A 39 -13.93 11.77 -4.34
C PRO A 39 -15.18 10.97 -3.98
N SER A 40 -15.02 9.68 -3.72
CA SER A 40 -16.10 8.78 -3.33
C SER A 40 -16.01 8.44 -1.84
N ARG A 41 -17.17 8.36 -1.19
CA ARG A 41 -17.30 7.82 0.19
C ARG A 41 -17.64 6.34 0.22
N LEU A 42 -17.92 5.75 -0.95
CA LEU A 42 -18.44 4.38 -1.08
C LEU A 42 -17.49 3.45 -1.83
N GLN A 43 -16.64 3.99 -2.69
CA GLN A 43 -15.74 3.24 -3.57
C GLN A 43 -14.31 3.75 -3.40
N SER A 44 -13.33 2.85 -3.52
CA SER A 44 -11.94 3.24 -3.71
C SER A 44 -11.69 3.65 -5.17
N ILE A 45 -10.56 4.31 -5.41
CA ILE A 45 -9.99 4.42 -6.74
C ILE A 45 -9.59 3.02 -7.28
N GLU A 46 -9.48 2.83 -8.59
CA GLU A 46 -9.21 1.51 -9.21
C GLU A 46 -7.83 0.97 -8.83
N GLU A 47 -6.88 1.87 -8.65
CA GLU A 47 -5.47 1.58 -8.56
C GLU A 47 -5.15 0.77 -7.29
N LEU A 48 -5.78 1.14 -6.17
CA LEU A 48 -5.52 0.52 -4.88
C LEU A 48 -5.99 -0.96 -4.79
N PRO A 49 -7.24 -1.32 -5.11
CA PRO A 49 -7.66 -2.72 -5.15
C PRO A 49 -6.84 -3.59 -6.09
N LEU A 50 -6.42 -3.03 -7.23
CA LEU A 50 -5.60 -3.79 -8.18
C LEU A 50 -4.17 -3.95 -7.72
N ALA A 51 -3.56 -2.93 -7.12
CA ALA A 51 -2.25 -3.05 -6.48
C ALA A 51 -2.26 -4.18 -5.43
N ILE A 52 -3.30 -4.24 -4.59
CA ILE A 52 -3.51 -5.33 -3.63
C ILE A 52 -3.75 -6.68 -4.36
N GLY A 53 -4.53 -6.67 -5.44
CA GLY A 53 -4.77 -7.85 -6.26
C GLY A 53 -3.50 -8.45 -6.86
N PHE A 54 -2.60 -7.60 -7.37
CA PHE A 54 -1.28 -8.01 -7.87
C PHE A 54 -0.37 -8.52 -6.75
N LEU A 55 -0.35 -7.82 -5.61
CA LEU A 55 0.41 -8.26 -4.43
C LEU A 55 -0.01 -9.67 -3.99
N VAL A 56 -1.32 -9.93 -3.92
CA VAL A 56 -1.86 -11.25 -3.56
C VAL A 56 -1.56 -12.28 -4.64
N ALA A 57 -1.78 -11.96 -5.92
CA ALA A 57 -1.57 -12.89 -7.03
C ALA A 57 -0.11 -13.31 -7.17
N THR A 58 0.84 -12.47 -6.77
CA THR A 58 2.28 -12.74 -6.88
C THR A 58 2.90 -13.20 -5.56
N GLY A 59 2.09 -13.42 -4.52
CA GLY A 59 2.56 -13.85 -3.21
C GLY A 59 3.47 -12.84 -2.52
N GLY A 60 3.36 -11.56 -2.85
CA GLY A 60 4.21 -10.50 -2.31
C GLY A 60 5.57 -10.35 -2.98
N ASP A 61 5.85 -11.05 -4.08
CA ASP A 61 7.09 -10.84 -4.84
C ASP A 61 7.12 -9.41 -5.42
N PHE A 62 8.15 -8.65 -5.06
CA PHE A 62 8.28 -7.24 -5.43
C PHE A 62 8.32 -7.03 -6.94
N ALA A 63 9.20 -7.76 -7.64
CA ALA A 63 9.41 -7.56 -9.07
C ALA A 63 8.15 -7.94 -9.85
N GLU A 64 7.53 -9.05 -9.50
CA GLU A 64 6.32 -9.55 -10.14
C GLU A 64 5.10 -8.67 -9.82
N THR A 65 4.99 -8.12 -8.60
CA THR A 65 3.93 -7.16 -8.26
C THR A 65 4.05 -5.90 -9.11
N VAL A 66 5.26 -5.33 -9.20
CA VAL A 66 5.53 -4.12 -10.00
C VAL A 66 5.28 -4.38 -11.48
N LEU A 67 5.80 -5.48 -12.03
CA LEU A 67 5.60 -5.83 -13.43
C LEU A 67 4.13 -6.09 -13.76
N GLY A 68 3.38 -6.71 -12.85
CA GLY A 68 1.94 -6.89 -12.99
C GLY A 68 1.21 -5.55 -13.11
N GLY A 69 1.52 -4.60 -12.22
CA GLY A 69 0.95 -3.25 -12.26
C GLY A 69 1.30 -2.49 -13.54
N VAL A 70 2.56 -2.49 -13.95
CA VAL A 70 3.02 -1.83 -15.19
C VAL A 70 2.32 -2.41 -16.43
N ASN A 71 2.07 -3.73 -16.44
CA ASN A 71 1.43 -4.40 -17.58
C ASN A 71 -0.11 -4.39 -17.52
N TYR A 72 -0.73 -3.80 -16.49
CA TYR A 72 -2.19 -3.72 -16.40
C TYR A 72 -2.80 -2.75 -17.43
N GLY A 73 -2.05 -1.71 -17.82
CA GLY A 73 -2.57 -0.58 -18.58
C GLY A 73 -3.39 0.39 -17.71
N ARG A 74 -4.02 1.39 -18.33
CA ARG A 74 -4.74 2.48 -17.63
C ARG A 74 -3.78 3.25 -16.71
N ASP A 75 -4.12 3.47 -15.44
CA ASP A 75 -3.27 4.15 -14.45
C ASP A 75 -2.22 3.16 -13.87
N SER A 76 -1.39 2.64 -14.77
CA SER A 76 -0.44 1.58 -14.48
C SER A 76 0.70 2.03 -13.56
N ASP A 77 1.08 3.30 -13.62
CA ASP A 77 2.11 3.89 -12.78
C ASP A 77 1.66 3.96 -11.32
N SER A 78 0.42 4.39 -11.06
CA SER A 78 -0.13 4.39 -9.70
C SER A 78 -0.30 2.97 -9.15
N ILE A 79 -0.81 2.02 -9.96
CA ILE A 79 -0.94 0.62 -9.55
C ILE A 79 0.42 0.01 -9.21
N ALA A 80 1.41 0.17 -10.09
CA ALA A 80 2.75 -0.37 -9.88
C ALA A 80 3.45 0.28 -8.67
N SER A 81 3.28 1.58 -8.49
CA SER A 81 3.84 2.33 -7.36
C SER A 81 3.27 1.84 -6.02
N MET A 82 1.93 1.76 -5.90
CA MET A 82 1.28 1.26 -4.68
C MET A 82 1.62 -0.21 -4.41
N GLY A 83 1.55 -1.06 -5.43
CA GLY A 83 1.83 -2.49 -5.29
C GLY A 83 3.30 -2.74 -4.91
N GLY A 84 4.24 -2.07 -5.58
CA GLY A 84 5.67 -2.15 -5.28
C GLY A 84 6.00 -1.65 -3.88
N ALA A 85 5.39 -0.55 -3.42
CA ALA A 85 5.58 -0.05 -2.06
C ALA A 85 5.12 -1.07 -1.01
N LEU A 86 3.96 -1.70 -1.22
CA LEU A 86 3.45 -2.74 -0.32
C LEU A 86 4.36 -3.98 -0.31
N ALA A 87 4.76 -4.47 -1.48
CA ALA A 87 5.61 -5.64 -1.61
C ALA A 87 6.99 -5.42 -0.96
N ALA A 88 7.61 -4.25 -1.21
CA ALA A 88 8.89 -3.89 -0.61
C ALA A 88 8.79 -3.73 0.93
N ALA A 89 7.73 -3.12 1.43
CA ALA A 89 7.53 -2.96 2.87
C ALA A 89 7.37 -4.31 3.58
N LEU A 90 6.69 -5.28 2.95
CA LEU A 90 6.50 -6.63 3.51
C LEU A 90 7.76 -7.50 3.38
N GLY A 91 8.48 -7.39 2.25
CA GLY A 91 9.66 -8.18 1.96
C GLY A 91 10.97 -7.64 2.54
N GLY A 92 10.97 -6.39 3.01
CA GLY A 92 12.18 -5.71 3.50
C GLY A 92 13.14 -5.31 2.38
N ARG A 93 14.32 -4.79 2.76
CA ARG A 93 15.30 -4.25 1.80
C ARG A 93 15.78 -5.29 0.79
N ASP A 94 15.91 -6.55 1.20
CA ASP A 94 16.42 -7.63 0.35
C ASP A 94 15.42 -8.07 -0.73
N ALA A 95 14.14 -7.71 -0.61
CA ALA A 95 13.15 -7.95 -1.65
C ALA A 95 13.27 -6.97 -2.82
N LEU A 96 13.93 -5.82 -2.62
CA LEU A 96 14.12 -4.82 -3.68
C LEU A 96 15.16 -5.27 -4.70
N ARG A 97 14.88 -5.00 -5.97
CA ARG A 97 15.83 -5.13 -7.07
C ARG A 97 16.83 -3.98 -7.03
N ALA A 98 18.01 -4.21 -6.45
CA ALA A 98 19.05 -3.20 -6.32
C ALA A 98 19.45 -2.56 -7.67
N ASP A 99 19.48 -3.37 -8.73
CA ASP A 99 19.73 -2.91 -10.09
C ASP A 99 18.65 -1.93 -10.59
N TRP A 100 17.39 -2.11 -10.20
CA TRP A 100 16.32 -1.17 -10.55
C TRP A 100 16.43 0.12 -9.77
N VAL A 101 16.72 0.05 -8.46
CA VAL A 101 16.91 1.24 -7.62
C VAL A 101 18.04 2.10 -8.17
N GLU A 102 19.19 1.49 -8.50
CA GLU A 102 20.34 2.18 -9.07
C GLU A 102 20.02 2.82 -10.43
N GLN A 103 19.39 2.06 -11.34
CA GLN A 103 19.04 2.56 -12.67
C GLN A 103 18.04 3.72 -12.60
N VAL A 104 16.97 3.58 -11.82
CA VAL A 104 15.94 4.62 -11.68
C VAL A 104 16.50 5.84 -10.99
N GLY A 105 17.28 5.68 -9.90
CA GLY A 105 17.92 6.79 -9.20
C GLY A 105 18.88 7.57 -10.09
N THR A 106 19.70 6.86 -10.87
CA THR A 106 20.63 7.48 -11.83
C THR A 106 19.91 8.22 -12.95
N ALA A 107 18.90 7.58 -13.55
CA ALA A 107 18.14 8.16 -14.67
C ALA A 107 17.33 9.38 -14.23
N SER A 108 16.73 9.33 -13.03
CA SER A 108 15.94 10.42 -12.45
C SER A 108 16.79 11.49 -11.76
N ARG A 109 18.09 11.24 -11.54
CA ARG A 109 19.01 12.09 -10.77
C ARG A 109 18.48 12.39 -9.37
N TYR A 110 17.93 11.36 -8.73
CA TYR A 110 17.25 11.47 -7.45
C TYR A 110 17.72 10.37 -6.48
N ASP A 111 17.97 10.75 -5.22
CA ASP A 111 18.24 9.79 -4.15
C ASP A 111 16.92 9.20 -3.67
N LEU A 112 16.69 7.93 -4.03
CA LEU A 112 15.47 7.21 -3.68
C LEU A 112 15.47 6.72 -2.22
N GLU A 113 16.62 6.61 -1.58
CA GLU A 113 16.72 6.05 -0.23
C GLU A 113 16.58 7.12 0.85
N GLU A 114 17.06 8.33 0.59
CA GLU A 114 17.07 9.38 1.61
C GLU A 114 15.69 9.77 2.15
N PRO A 115 14.66 9.96 1.31
CA PRO A 115 13.31 10.19 1.82
C PRO A 115 12.80 9.05 2.72
N GLY A 116 13.20 7.80 2.43
CA GLY A 116 12.85 6.64 3.25
C GLY A 116 13.53 6.64 4.62
N ARG A 117 14.79 7.07 4.69
CA ARG A 117 15.52 7.24 5.96
C ARG A 117 14.89 8.32 6.83
N VAL A 118 14.63 9.50 6.25
CA VAL A 118 13.97 10.61 6.95
C VAL A 118 12.59 10.20 7.46
N MET A 119 11.80 9.50 6.65
CA MET A 119 10.49 8.99 7.06
C MET A 119 10.59 7.98 8.22
N THR A 120 11.63 7.15 8.22
CA THR A 120 11.89 6.19 9.30
C THR A 120 12.20 6.90 10.61
N ASP A 121 13.07 7.91 10.59
CA ASP A 121 13.41 8.70 11.79
C ASP A 121 12.16 9.36 12.40
N ILE A 122 11.33 9.97 11.56
CA ILE A 122 10.06 10.58 11.98
C ILE A 122 9.10 9.52 12.53
N ALA A 123 8.96 8.37 11.89
CA ALA A 123 8.08 7.30 12.35
C ALA A 123 8.50 6.76 13.72
N VAL A 124 9.82 6.60 13.96
CA VAL A 124 10.39 6.19 15.25
C VAL A 124 10.08 7.24 16.33
N GLU A 125 10.24 8.52 16.01
CA GLU A 125 9.94 9.61 16.94
C GLU A 125 8.45 9.63 17.32
N ILE A 126 7.54 9.52 16.34
CA ILE A 126 6.10 9.48 16.57
C ILE A 126 5.74 8.29 17.45
N LEU A 127 6.26 7.09 17.14
CA LEU A 127 5.99 5.88 17.90
C LEU A 127 6.45 6.01 19.36
N GLY A 128 7.61 6.62 19.61
CA GLY A 128 8.10 6.89 20.96
C GLY A 128 7.16 7.81 21.73
N ARG A 129 6.78 8.95 21.14
CA ARG A 129 5.85 9.92 21.75
C ARG A 129 4.47 9.31 22.04
N ASP A 130 3.96 8.49 21.13
CA ASP A 130 2.68 7.80 21.31
C ASP A 130 2.74 6.75 22.40
N SER A 131 3.86 6.02 22.51
CA SER A 131 4.10 5.04 23.58
C SER A 131 4.12 5.72 24.96
N GLU A 132 4.81 6.84 25.10
CA GLU A 132 4.82 7.63 26.34
C GLU A 132 3.43 8.18 26.68
N ARG A 133 2.71 8.69 25.68
CA ARG A 133 1.33 9.19 25.87
C ARG A 133 0.42 8.07 26.34
N HIS A 134 0.56 6.87 25.76
CA HIS A 134 -0.20 5.70 26.16
C HIS A 134 0.12 5.30 27.60
N ALA A 135 1.40 5.25 27.99
CA ALA A 135 1.82 4.94 29.35
C ALA A 135 1.23 5.91 30.38
N ARG A 136 1.34 7.23 30.16
CA ARG A 136 0.74 8.25 31.02
C ARG A 136 -0.78 8.09 31.16
N ARG A 137 -1.46 7.71 30.07
CA ARG A 137 -2.91 7.45 30.09
C ARG A 137 -3.25 6.23 30.96
N LEU A 138 -2.47 5.16 30.87
CA LEU A 138 -2.65 3.97 31.70
C LEU A 138 -2.38 4.26 33.18
N GLU A 139 -1.35 5.04 33.51
CA GLU A 139 -1.06 5.47 34.89
C GLU A 139 -2.23 6.28 35.49
N ALA A 140 -2.71 7.27 34.75
CA ALA A 140 -3.85 8.09 35.17
C ALA A 140 -5.12 7.24 35.36
N MET A 141 -5.39 6.29 34.46
CA MET A 141 -6.51 5.35 34.59
C MET A 141 -6.35 4.45 35.82
N GLY A 142 -5.14 3.95 36.06
CA GLY A 142 -4.80 3.14 37.24
C GLY A 142 -5.06 3.89 38.54
N ALA A 143 -4.67 5.17 38.62
CA ALA A 143 -4.92 6.02 39.79
C ALA A 143 -6.41 6.23 40.06
N LEU A 144 -7.24 6.38 39.02
CA LEU A 144 -8.70 6.55 39.15
C LEU A 144 -9.44 5.25 39.50
N THR A 145 -8.85 4.10 39.19
CA THR A 145 -9.45 2.78 39.39
C THR A 145 -8.88 2.02 40.57
N ALA A 146 -7.91 2.61 41.28
CA ALA A 146 -7.37 2.05 42.51
C ALA A 146 -8.49 2.00 43.58
N PRO A 147 -8.69 0.85 44.26
CA PRO A 147 -9.64 0.79 45.37
C PRO A 147 -9.22 1.78 46.47
N GLU A 148 -10.17 2.53 47.01
CA GLU A 148 -9.93 3.36 48.20
C GLU A 148 -9.36 2.46 49.31
N GLN A 149 -8.19 2.79 49.83
CA GLN A 149 -7.66 2.20 51.05
C GLN A 149 -8.55 2.67 52.21
N ILE A 150 -9.64 1.97 52.46
CA ILE A 150 -10.46 2.11 53.68
C ILE A 150 -9.54 1.75 54.85
N HIS A 151 -8.97 2.77 55.50
CA HIS A 151 -8.26 2.62 56.76
C HIS A 151 -9.30 2.34 57.85
N ALA A 152 -9.18 1.16 58.46
CA ALA A 152 -9.90 0.76 59.67
C ALA A 152 -9.20 1.29 60.93
#